data_AF-A0A7R9U3I4-F1
#
_entry.id   AF-A0A7R9U3I4-F1
#
_cell.length_a   1.000
_cell.length_b   1.000
_cell.length_c   1.000
_cell.angle_alpha   90.00
_cell.angle_beta   90.00
_cell.angle_gamma   90.00
#
_symmetry.space_group_name_H-M   'P 1'
#
loop_
_entity.id
_entity.type
_entity.pdbx_description
1 polymer ?
#
loop_
_entity_poly.entity_id
_entity_poly.type
_entity_poly.pdbx_seq_one_letter_code
_entity_poly.pdbx_strand_id
1 'polypeptide(L)'
;PLSRKEIQDGHAAVANTDSTTGQIQLRNPSADDQEPPKEFTFDHVFAPDCTQRDIYTTCAAPVVESVLQGYNGTIFAYGQTGSGKTYTMEGCPDPPELRGIIPNSFQHIFDAVTLAEGSEQFLVR
;
A
#
# COMPACT_ATOMS: atom_id res chain seq x y z
N PRO A 1 11.27 -0.22 -3.72
CA PRO A 1 12.70 0.18 -3.75
C PRO A 1 13.57 -1.07 -3.90
N LEU A 2 14.77 -0.95 -4.48
CA LEU A 2 15.71 -2.07 -4.53
C LEU A 2 16.28 -2.34 -3.13
N SER A 3 16.37 -3.62 -2.77
CA SER A 3 17.03 -4.07 -1.55
C SER A 3 18.54 -3.90 -1.63
N ARG A 4 19.22 -3.89 -0.47
CA ARG A 4 20.69 -3.79 -0.41
C ARG A 4 21.38 -4.92 -1.19
N LYS A 5 20.81 -6.12 -1.14
CA LYS A 5 21.34 -7.28 -1.87
C LYS A 5 21.24 -7.06 -3.38
N GLU A 6 20.10 -6.59 -3.87
CA GLU A 6 19.93 -6.31 -5.31
C GLU A 6 20.87 -5.22 -5.81
N ILE A 7 21.11 -4.18 -5.00
CA ILE A 7 22.09 -3.14 -5.32
C ILE A 7 23.52 -3.72 -5.36
N GLN A 8 23.88 -4.58 -4.41
CA GLN A 8 25.19 -5.26 -4.37
C GLN A 8 25.40 -6.21 -5.55
N ASP A 9 24.33 -6.89 -5.97
CA ASP A 9 24.32 -7.79 -7.12
C ASP A 9 24.28 -7.03 -8.47
N GLY A 10 24.24 -5.69 -8.44
CA GLY A 10 24.30 -4.84 -9.64
C GLY A 10 22.99 -4.77 -10.41
N HIS A 11 21.85 -5.09 -9.79
CA HIS A 11 20.54 -5.00 -10.43
C HIS A 11 20.07 -3.56 -10.59
N ALA A 12 19.33 -3.30 -11.67
CA ALA A 12 18.71 -2.02 -11.97
C ALA A 12 17.18 -2.10 -11.80
N ALA A 13 16.55 -0.98 -11.45
CA ALA A 13 15.10 -0.89 -11.42
C ALA A 13 14.55 -0.88 -12.85
N VAL A 14 13.64 -1.81 -13.14
CA VAL A 14 12.99 -1.96 -14.46
C VAL A 14 11.58 -1.40 -14.50
N ALA A 15 11.03 -1.06 -13.33
CA ALA A 15 9.71 -0.48 -13.17
C ALA A 15 9.83 1.00 -12.80
N ASN A 16 9.18 1.85 -13.58
CA ASN A 16 9.08 3.28 -13.32
C ASN A 16 7.62 3.64 -13.04
N THR A 17 7.38 4.41 -12.00
CA THR A 17 6.04 4.80 -11.56
C THR A 17 5.82 6.28 -11.81
N ASP A 18 4.68 6.64 -12.38
CA ASP A 18 4.15 8.00 -12.38
C ASP A 18 2.86 8.03 -11.55
N SER A 19 3.00 8.47 -10.30
CA SER A 19 1.89 8.57 -9.35
C SER A 19 0.88 9.67 -9.73
N THR A 20 1.25 10.63 -10.57
CA THR A 20 0.35 11.73 -10.98
C THR A 20 -0.67 11.23 -12.00
N THR A 21 -0.21 10.39 -12.94
CA THR A 21 -1.05 9.82 -14.00
C THR A 21 -1.58 8.42 -13.66
N GLY A 22 -1.16 7.83 -12.54
CA GLY A 22 -1.55 6.47 -12.15
C GLY A 22 -0.91 5.41 -13.06
N GLN A 23 0.25 5.69 -13.63
CA GLN A 23 0.90 4.82 -14.61
C GLN A 23 2.12 4.10 -14.04
N ILE A 24 2.34 2.88 -14.52
CA ILE A 24 3.58 2.13 -14.30
C ILE A 24 4.11 1.61 -15.64
N GLN A 25 5.40 1.87 -15.88
CA GLN A 25 6.11 1.45 -17.09
C GLN A 25 7.15 0.39 -16.74
N LEU A 26 7.14 -0.72 -17.48
CA LEU A 26 8.10 -1.81 -17.36
C LEU A 26 9.02 -1.84 -18.58
N ARG A 27 10.32 -1.68 -18.34
CA ARG A 27 11.35 -1.78 -19.39
C ARG A 27 11.97 -3.17 -19.41
N ASN A 28 12.03 -3.79 -20.59
CA ASN A 28 12.78 -5.03 -20.79
C ASN A 28 14.30 -4.71 -20.85
N PRO A 29 15.15 -5.24 -19.94
CA PRO A 29 16.59 -4.97 -19.95
C PRO A 29 17.32 -5.50 -21.19
N SER A 30 16.74 -6.50 -21.86
CA SER A 30 17.31 -7.15 -23.03
C SER A 30 16.72 -6.63 -24.36
N ALA A 31 15.83 -5.63 -24.27
CA ALA A 31 15.25 -4.98 -25.45
C ALA A 31 16.31 -4.24 -26.26
N ASP A 32 16.07 -4.12 -27.57
CA ASP A 32 16.73 -3.10 -28.37
C ASP A 32 16.16 -1.71 -28.07
N ASP A 33 16.81 -0.65 -28.56
CA ASP A 33 16.36 0.74 -28.34
C ASP A 33 15.01 1.06 -29.00
N GLN A 34 14.44 0.13 -29.79
CA GLN A 34 13.17 0.32 -30.49
C GLN A 34 11.97 -0.34 -29.78
N GLU A 35 12.18 -1.30 -28.87
CA GLU A 35 11.09 -1.90 -28.10
C GLU A 35 10.57 -0.87 -27.06
N PRO A 36 9.30 -0.41 -27.18
CA PRO A 36 8.74 0.50 -26.21
C PRO A 36 8.51 -0.19 -24.87
N PRO A 37 8.58 0.54 -23.74
CA PRO A 37 8.23 -0.02 -22.43
C PRO A 37 6.76 -0.43 -22.39
N LYS A 38 6.45 -1.45 -21.58
CA LYS A 38 5.06 -1.86 -21.34
C LYS A 38 4.44 -0.94 -20.30
N GLU A 39 3.34 -0.30 -20.65
CA GLU A 39 2.64 0.65 -19.78
C GLU A 39 1.32 0.07 -19.26
N PHE A 40 1.04 0.29 -17.98
CA PHE A 40 -0.20 -0.09 -17.31
C PHE A 40 -0.73 1.11 -16.52
N THR A 41 -2.06 1.26 -16.46
CA THR A 41 -2.73 2.34 -15.72
C THR A 41 -3.60 1.74 -14.63
N PHE A 42 -3.58 2.36 -13.45
CA PHE A 42 -4.34 1.98 -12.27
C PHE A 42 -4.99 3.22 -11.65
N ASP A 43 -5.95 3.04 -10.75
CA ASP A 43 -6.54 4.14 -10.00
C ASP A 43 -5.48 4.91 -9.19
N HIS A 44 -4.53 4.17 -8.60
CA HIS A 44 -3.39 4.72 -7.87
C HIS A 44 -2.14 3.87 -8.11
N VAL A 45 -0.98 4.55 -8.23
CA VAL A 45 0.35 3.93 -8.28
C VAL A 45 1.23 4.60 -7.24
N PHE A 46 1.84 3.80 -6.37
CA PHE A 46 2.72 4.27 -5.30
C PHE A 46 4.19 4.09 -5.70
N ALA A 47 4.94 5.19 -5.63
CA ALA A 47 6.36 5.21 -5.90
C ALA A 47 7.15 4.55 -4.74
N PRO A 48 8.42 4.15 -4.97
CA PRO A 48 9.25 3.48 -3.96
C PRO A 48 9.46 4.24 -2.64
N ASP A 49 9.26 5.55 -2.63
CA ASP A 49 9.40 6.48 -1.51
C ASP A 49 8.08 6.76 -0.78
N CYS A 50 6.94 6.25 -1.27
CA CYS A 50 5.66 6.35 -0.58
C CYS A 50 5.74 5.68 0.81
N THR A 51 5.12 6.34 1.79
CA THR A 51 5.09 5.86 3.17
C THR A 51 3.92 4.91 3.41
N GLN A 52 3.99 4.15 4.50
CA GLN A 52 2.88 3.31 4.94
C GLN A 52 1.61 4.13 5.22
N ARG A 53 1.80 5.38 5.68
CA ARG A 53 0.71 6.32 5.91
C ARG A 53 0.03 6.73 4.61
N ASP A 54 0.80 7.01 3.56
CA ASP A 54 0.23 7.38 2.25
C ASP A 54 -0.65 6.25 1.70
N ILE A 55 -0.15 5.01 1.75
CA ILE A 55 -0.91 3.82 1.33
C ILE A 55 -2.17 3.65 2.18
N TYR A 56 -2.06 3.81 3.51
CA TYR A 56 -3.21 3.69 4.41
C TYR A 56 -4.28 4.73 4.10
N THR A 57 -3.90 6.01 4.01
CA THR A 57 -4.83 7.12 3.79
C THR A 57 -5.55 6.98 2.44
N THR A 58 -4.83 6.60 1.38
CA THR A 58 -5.44 6.48 0.05
C THR A 58 -6.28 5.21 -0.11
N CYS A 59 -5.81 4.05 0.37
CA CYS A 59 -6.45 2.77 0.07
C CYS A 59 -7.31 2.21 1.21
N ALA A 60 -6.84 2.30 2.46
CA ALA A 60 -7.45 1.57 3.58
C ALA A 60 -8.45 2.42 4.37
N ALA A 61 -8.16 3.71 4.59
CA ALA A 61 -9.02 4.59 5.37
C ALA A 61 -10.46 4.66 4.82
N PRO A 62 -10.71 4.83 3.51
CA PRO A 62 -12.09 4.85 2.98
C PRO A 62 -12.84 3.53 3.16
N VAL A 63 -12.11 2.41 3.14
CA VAL A 63 -12.68 1.08 3.40
C VAL A 63 -13.05 0.93 4.87
N VAL A 64 -12.19 1.38 5.79
CA VAL A 64 -12.46 1.35 7.23
C VAL A 64 -13.65 2.25 7.58
N GLU A 65 -13.72 3.44 7.01
CA GLU A 65 -14.87 4.35 7.16
C GLU A 65 -16.17 3.70 6.68
N SER A 66 -16.14 3.01 5.54
CA SER A 66 -17.29 2.26 5.03
C SER A 66 -17.69 1.12 5.98
N VAL A 67 -16.73 0.42 6.59
CA VAL A 67 -17.00 -0.63 7.58
C VAL A 67 -17.65 -0.06 8.85
N LEU A 68 -17.20 1.11 9.31
CA LEU A 68 -17.82 1.80 10.46
C LEU A 68 -19.28 2.22 10.16
N GLN A 69 -19.63 2.44 8.90
CA GLN A 69 -21.00 2.70 8.45
C GLN A 69 -21.85 1.42 8.25
N GLY A 70 -21.29 0.24 8.53
CA GLY A 70 -22.00 -1.05 8.43
C GLY A 70 -21.88 -1.75 7.07
N TYR A 71 -20.96 -1.32 6.20
CA TYR A 71 -20.67 -2.02 4.94
C TYR A 71 -19.57 -3.09 5.12
N ASN A 72 -19.54 -4.07 4.22
CA ASN A 72 -18.45 -5.03 4.17
C ASN A 72 -17.27 -4.45 3.39
N GLY A 73 -16.08 -4.44 3.99
CA GLY A 73 -14.82 -3.99 3.36
C GLY A 73 -13.79 -5.12 3.30
N THR A 74 -13.10 -5.25 2.16
CA THR A 74 -12.05 -6.25 1.96
C THR A 74 -10.82 -5.59 1.33
N ILE A 75 -9.65 -5.79 1.95
CA ILE A 75 -8.35 -5.36 1.41
C ILE A 75 -7.49 -6.62 1.22
N PHE A 76 -6.93 -6.79 0.02
CA PHE A 76 -6.02 -7.90 -0.28
C PHE A 76 -4.71 -7.37 -0.86
N ALA A 77 -3.60 -7.97 -0.44
CA ALA A 77 -2.29 -7.72 -1.03
C ALA A 77 -1.92 -8.86 -1.97
N TYR A 78 -1.60 -8.55 -3.22
CA TYR A 78 -1.25 -9.53 -4.25
C TYR A 78 0.11 -9.22 -4.88
N GLY A 79 0.86 -10.27 -5.24
CA GLY A 79 2.19 -10.15 -5.84
C GLY A 79 3.10 -11.32 -5.49
N GLN A 80 4.25 -11.40 -6.13
CA GLN A 80 5.24 -12.46 -5.90
C GLN A 80 5.85 -12.44 -4.49
N THR A 81 6.47 -13.54 -4.06
CA THR A 81 7.23 -13.57 -2.80
C THR A 81 8.32 -12.49 -2.80
N GLY A 82 8.48 -11.78 -1.68
CA GLY A 82 9.42 -10.66 -1.56
C GLY A 82 8.91 -9.31 -2.07
N SER A 83 7.72 -9.23 -2.67
CA SER A 83 7.18 -7.98 -3.24
C SER A 83 6.63 -6.97 -2.22
N GLY A 84 6.78 -7.21 -0.93
CA GLY A 84 6.31 -6.29 0.12
C GLY A 84 4.89 -6.51 0.65
N LYS A 85 4.14 -7.55 0.25
CA LYS A 85 2.77 -7.81 0.75
C LYS A 85 2.64 -7.77 2.28
N THR A 86 3.48 -8.50 3.00
CA THR A 86 3.50 -8.52 4.47
C THR A 86 3.89 -7.15 5.04
N TYR A 87 4.86 -6.47 4.40
CA TYR A 87 5.25 -5.13 4.79
C TYR A 87 4.10 -4.12 4.63
N THR A 88 3.31 -4.19 3.56
CA THR A 88 2.13 -3.33 3.38
C THR A 88 1.02 -3.64 4.40
N MET A 89 0.71 -4.92 4.62
CA MET A 89 -0.41 -5.31 5.49
C MET A 89 -0.08 -5.18 6.98
N GLU A 90 1.06 -5.69 7.42
CA GLU A 90 1.47 -5.72 8.83
C GLU A 90 2.45 -4.59 9.15
N GLY A 91 3.42 -4.37 8.25
CA GLY A 91 4.48 -3.38 8.45
C GLY A 91 5.46 -3.76 9.55
N CYS A 92 6.07 -2.77 10.17
CA CYS A 92 6.90 -2.95 11.36
C CYS A 92 6.20 -2.34 12.58
N PRO A 93 6.21 -3.01 13.76
CA PRO A 93 5.57 -2.47 14.96
C PRO A 93 6.20 -1.16 15.46
N ASP A 94 7.51 -1.02 15.26
CA ASP A 94 8.36 0.09 15.65
C ASP A 94 9.37 0.41 14.52
N PRO A 95 9.57 1.70 14.17
CA PRO A 95 8.83 2.85 14.68
C PRO A 95 7.39 2.94 14.11
N PRO A 96 6.47 3.69 14.76
CA PRO A 96 5.04 3.72 14.40
C PRO A 96 4.75 4.08 12.93
N GLU A 97 5.58 4.91 12.30
CA GLU A 97 5.47 5.28 10.89
C GLU A 97 5.62 4.11 9.91
N LEU A 98 6.16 2.97 10.36
CA LEU A 98 6.30 1.76 9.54
C LEU A 98 5.14 0.77 9.73
N ARG A 99 4.17 1.06 10.59
CA ARG A 99 3.00 0.21 10.80
C ARG A 99 2.18 0.09 9.51
N GLY A 100 1.75 -1.12 9.18
CA GLY A 100 0.97 -1.40 7.97
C GLY A 100 -0.52 -1.14 8.11
N ILE A 101 -1.28 -1.63 7.13
CA ILE A 101 -2.73 -1.45 7.06
C ILE A 101 -3.43 -2.01 8.29
N ILE A 102 -3.13 -3.24 8.70
CA ILE A 102 -3.79 -3.93 9.82
C ILE A 102 -3.70 -3.14 11.13
N PRO A 103 -2.50 -2.82 11.67
CA PRO A 103 -2.40 -2.07 12.91
C PRO A 103 -2.99 -0.65 12.82
N ASN A 104 -2.85 0.04 11.69
CA ASN A 104 -3.46 1.36 11.50
C ASN A 104 -4.99 1.30 11.42
N SER A 105 -5.56 0.26 10.80
CA SER A 105 -7.01 0.01 10.79
C SER A 105 -7.55 -0.22 12.19
N PHE A 106 -6.86 -1.01 13.03
CA PHE A 106 -7.26 -1.17 14.42
C PHE A 106 -7.28 0.16 15.17
N GLN A 107 -6.21 0.96 15.03
CA GLN A 107 -6.14 2.28 15.66
C GLN A 107 -7.32 3.16 15.23
N HIS A 108 -7.56 3.28 13.92
CA HIS A 108 -8.64 4.09 13.37
C HIS A 108 -10.02 3.63 13.87
N ILE A 109 -10.28 2.31 13.90
CA ILE A 109 -11.55 1.77 14.41
C ILE A 109 -11.73 2.14 15.88
N PHE A 110 -10.72 1.94 16.73
CA PHE A 110 -10.83 2.23 18.16
C PHE A 110 -10.90 3.74 18.45
N ASP A 111 -10.23 4.57 17.65
CA ASP A 111 -10.36 6.03 17.73
C ASP A 111 -11.79 6.46 17.40
N ALA A 112 -12.39 5.91 16.34
CA ALA A 112 -13.78 6.19 15.98
C ALA A 112 -14.77 5.76 17.06
N VAL A 113 -14.59 4.57 17.65
CA VAL A 113 -15.43 4.10 18.78
C VAL A 113 -15.30 5.01 19.99
N THR A 114 -14.11 5.54 20.28
CA THR A 114 -13.87 6.43 21.43
C THR A 114 -14.49 7.82 21.22
N LEU A 115 -14.50 8.30 19.98
CA LEU A 115 -15.05 9.61 19.61
C LEU A 115 -16.57 9.60 19.41
N ALA A 116 -17.20 8.43 19.27
CA ALA A 116 -18.63 8.32 19.14
C ALA A 116 -19.33 8.79 20.43
N GLU A 117 -20.00 9.95 20.37
CA GLU A 117 -20.82 10.47 21.47
C GLU A 117 -22.27 9.97 21.32
N GLY A 118 -22.85 9.38 22.38
CA GLY A 118 -24.29 9.03 22.42
C GLY A 118 -24.60 7.56 22.74
N SER A 119 -25.68 7.04 22.13
CA SER A 119 -26.26 5.71 22.39
C SER A 119 -25.70 4.58 21.50
N GLU A 120 -24.64 4.85 20.73
CA GLU A 120 -24.04 3.87 19.84
C GLU A 120 -23.19 2.87 20.65
N GLN A 121 -23.43 1.58 20.45
CA GLN A 121 -22.66 0.51 21.08
C GLN A 121 -21.95 -0.29 19.99
N PHE A 122 -20.62 -0.36 20.11
CA PHE A 122 -19.78 -1.10 19.18
C PHE A 122 -19.31 -2.40 19.84
N LEU A 123 -19.32 -3.50 19.08
CA LEU A 123 -18.69 -4.77 19.43
C LEU A 123 -17.71 -5.16 18.33
N VAL A 124 -16.42 -5.09 18.64
CA VAL A 124 -15.34 -5.56 17.76
C VAL A 124 -15.00 -7.00 18.14
N ARG A 125 -14.96 -7.91 17.17
CA ARG A 125 -14.70 -9.35 17.38
C ARG A 125 -13.57 -9.86 16.52
#